data_AF-A0A3P1UJ70-F1
#
_entry.id   AF-A0A3P1UJ70-F1
#
_cell.length_a   1.000
_cell.length_b   1.000
_cell.length_c   1.000
_cell.angle_alpha   90.00
_cell.angle_beta   90.00
_cell.angle_gamma   90.00
#
_symmetry.space_group_name_H-M   'P 1'
#
loop_
_entity.id
_entity.type
_entity.pdbx_description
1 polymer ?
#
loop_
_entity_poly.entity_id
_entity_poly.type
_entity_poly.pdbx_seq_one_letter_code
_entity_poly.pdbx_strand_id
1 'polypeptide(L)'
;MTGNSDVCWVCSRRAVGLGVQADREPIRWLCKECADIAEHIRHRRRLDPYELRALDTGVEAVGSYLQELGKTDLKDMDELEARQLVKAAWEGCGRGMRAALSEAPF
;
A
#
# COMPACT_ATOMS: atom_id res chain seq x y z
N MET A 1 30.25 -11.87 -9.83
CA MET A 1 29.87 -10.93 -10.91
C MET A 1 29.77 -9.55 -10.32
N THR A 2 30.79 -8.73 -10.52
CA THR A 2 30.75 -7.29 -10.20
C THR A 2 29.78 -6.63 -11.16
N GLY A 3 28.56 -6.34 -10.70
CA GLY A 3 27.60 -5.54 -11.46
C GLY A 3 28.23 -4.18 -11.75
N ASN A 4 28.18 -3.74 -13.01
CA ASN A 4 28.78 -2.49 -13.46
C ASN A 4 28.17 -1.31 -12.67
N SER A 5 28.89 -0.81 -11.67
CA SER A 5 28.41 0.25 -10.76
C SER A 5 28.26 1.60 -11.44
N ASP A 6 28.80 1.74 -12.65
CA ASP A 6 28.78 2.98 -13.41
C ASP A 6 27.56 3.06 -14.34
N VAL A 7 26.75 2.00 -14.42
CA VAL A 7 25.61 1.91 -15.34
C VAL A 7 24.29 1.68 -14.58
N CYS A 8 23.30 2.51 -14.90
CA CYS A 8 21.94 2.42 -14.39
C CYS A 8 21.29 1.14 -14.89
N TRP A 9 20.79 0.33 -13.96
CA TRP A 9 20.10 -0.93 -14.25
C TRP A 9 18.81 -0.74 -15.04
N VAL A 10 18.14 0.41 -14.90
CA VAL A 10 16.83 0.65 -15.51
C VAL A 10 16.94 1.15 -16.95
N CYS A 11 17.80 2.15 -17.19
CA CYS A 11 17.87 2.86 -18.48
C CYS A 11 19.26 2.82 -19.14
N SER A 12 20.21 2.08 -18.55
CA SER A 12 21.59 1.93 -19.05
C SER A 12 22.39 3.24 -19.18
N ARG A 13 21.91 4.35 -18.61
CA ARG A 13 22.66 5.62 -18.50
C ARG A 13 23.67 5.57 -17.35
N ARG A 14 24.47 6.61 -17.17
CA ARG A 14 25.44 6.70 -16.06
C ARG A 14 24.75 6.64 -14.70
N ALA A 15 25.15 5.68 -13.86
CA ALA A 15 24.74 5.62 -12.47
C ALA A 15 25.44 6.70 -11.62
N VAL A 16 24.79 7.10 -10.53
CA VAL A 16 25.27 8.19 -9.66
C VAL A 16 25.64 7.72 -8.25
N GLY A 17 25.92 6.42 -8.08
CA GLY A 17 26.25 5.84 -6.78
C GLY A 17 25.05 5.53 -5.88
N LEU A 18 23.82 5.58 -6.42
CA LEU A 18 22.62 5.12 -5.72
C LEU A 18 22.30 3.69 -6.16
N GLY A 19 22.11 2.78 -5.20
CA GLY A 19 21.83 1.37 -5.44
C GLY A 19 20.60 0.90 -4.70
N VAL A 20 19.78 0.08 -5.36
CA VAL A 20 18.66 -0.63 -4.73
C VAL A 20 18.98 -2.12 -4.65
N GLN A 21 18.68 -2.71 -3.49
CA GLN A 21 18.82 -4.13 -3.23
C GLN A 21 17.52 -4.68 -2.65
N ALA A 22 17.12 -5.87 -3.09
CA ALA A 22 16.09 -6.66 -2.44
C ALA A 22 16.77 -7.89 -1.83
N ASP A 23 16.60 -8.10 -0.52
CA ASP A 23 17.19 -9.21 0.23
C ASP A 23 18.69 -9.41 -0.02
N ARG A 24 19.09 -10.57 -0.57
CA ARG A 24 20.48 -10.94 -0.87
C ARG A 24 20.82 -10.86 -2.36
N GLU A 25 19.96 -10.24 -3.17
CA GLU A 25 20.22 -10.05 -4.60
C GLU A 25 21.38 -9.09 -4.85
N PRO A 26 22.03 -9.13 -6.02
CA PRO A 26 23.03 -8.13 -6.39
C PRO A 26 22.46 -6.70 -6.39
N ILE A 27 23.27 -5.72 -5.97
CA ILE A 27 22.89 -4.30 -5.99
C ILE A 27 22.64 -3.85 -7.44
N ARG A 28 21.49 -3.23 -7.67
CA ARG A 28 21.13 -2.59 -8.95
C ARG A 28 21.36 -1.09 -8.83
N TRP A 29 22.39 -0.60 -9.50
CA TRP A 29 22.77 0.81 -9.49
C TRP A 29 21.85 1.65 -10.37
N LEU A 30 21.54 2.88 -9.99
CA LEU A 30 20.57 3.75 -10.65
C LEU A 30 21.18 5.11 -11.01
N CYS A 31 20.70 5.71 -12.09
CA CYS A 31 20.87 7.14 -12.35
C CYS A 31 19.90 7.96 -11.48
N LYS A 32 20.12 9.28 -11.41
CA LYS A 32 19.29 10.19 -10.61
C LYS A 32 17.80 10.12 -10.98
N GLU A 33 17.48 10.12 -12.27
CA GLU A 33 16.10 10.10 -12.77
C GLU A 33 15.36 8.81 -12.38
N CYS A 34 15.99 7.65 -12.57
CA CYS A 34 15.36 6.37 -12.23
C CYS A 34 15.25 6.14 -10.71
N ALA A 35 16.18 6.68 -9.92
CA ALA A 35 16.09 6.64 -8.46
C ALA A 35 14.90 7.45 -7.94
N ASP A 36 14.69 8.65 -8.48
CA ASP A 36 13.56 9.52 -8.09
C ASP A 36 12.20 8.86 -8.41
N ILE A 37 12.08 8.26 -9.60
CA ILE A 37 10.88 7.49 -9.98
C ILE A 37 10.67 6.29 -9.03
N ALA A 38 11.73 5.56 -8.70
CA ALA A 38 11.63 4.40 -7.80
C ALA A 38 11.17 4.80 -6.39
N GLU A 39 11.68 5.92 -5.86
CA GLU A 39 11.22 6.47 -4.57
C GLU A 39 9.76 6.94 -4.64
N HIS A 40 9.35 7.61 -5.72
CA HIS A 40 7.95 8.00 -5.91
C HIS A 40 6.99 6.79 -5.90
N ILE A 41 7.35 5.71 -6.59
CA ILE A 41 6.58 4.45 -6.58
C ILE A 41 6.58 3.79 -5.19
N ARG A 42 7.71 3.82 -4.47
CA ARG A 42 7.80 3.28 -3.10
C ARG A 42 6.93 4.07 -2.12
N HIS A 43 6.84 5.39 -2.28
CA HIS A 43 5.94 6.22 -1.48
C HIS A 43 4.47 5.84 -1.69
N ARG A 44 4.06 5.47 -2.92
CA ARG A 44 2.71 4.94 -3.23
C ARG A 44 2.41 3.57 -2.63
N ARG A 45 3.40 2.84 -2.06
CA ARG A 45 3.15 1.58 -1.33
C ARG A 45 2.70 1.80 0.11
N ARG A 46 2.83 3.01 0.64
CA ARG A 46 2.19 3.41 1.89
C ARG A 46 0.83 3.99 1.55
N LEU A 47 -0.15 3.75 2.42
CA LEU A 47 -1.46 4.39 2.27
C LEU A 47 -1.26 5.89 2.21
N ASP A 48 -1.72 6.51 1.14
CA ASP A 48 -1.74 7.95 0.97
C ASP A 48 -2.71 8.62 1.97
N PRO A 49 -2.71 9.95 2.12
CA PRO A 49 -3.57 10.62 3.09
C PRO A 49 -5.08 10.41 2.91
N TYR A 50 -5.55 10.09 1.70
CA TYR A 50 -6.95 9.76 1.43
C TYR A 50 -7.22 8.30 1.80
N GLU A 51 -6.29 7.40 1.48
CA GLU A 51 -6.32 5.98 1.89
C GLU A 51 -6.29 5.82 3.41
N LEU A 52 -5.53 6.64 4.13
CA LEU A 52 -5.51 6.65 5.59
C LEU A 52 -6.85 7.12 6.18
N ARG A 53 -7.45 8.19 5.65
CA ARG A 53 -8.79 8.64 6.08
C ARG A 53 -9.87 7.60 5.76
N ALA A 54 -9.72 6.89 4.66
CA ALA A 54 -10.65 5.82 4.29
C ALA A 54 -10.62 4.64 5.27
N LEU A 55 -9.51 4.40 5.98
CA LEU A 55 -9.43 3.36 7.00
C LEU A 55 -10.41 3.60 8.15
N ASP A 56 -10.66 4.84 8.55
CA ASP A 56 -11.58 5.15 9.64
C ASP A 56 -13.00 4.63 9.32
N THR A 57 -13.47 4.87 8.08
CA THR A 57 -14.76 4.33 7.61
C THR A 57 -14.75 2.81 7.49
N GLY A 58 -13.59 2.21 7.18
CA GLY A 58 -13.42 0.76 7.21
C GLY A 58 -13.56 0.17 8.62
N VAL A 59 -12.96 0.82 9.61
CA VAL A 59 -13.04 0.45 11.03
C VAL A 59 -14.46 0.59 11.55
N GLU A 60 -15.16 1.67 11.20
CA GLU A 60 -16.58 1.86 11.54
C GLU A 60 -17.45 0.74 10.96
N ALA A 61 -17.27 0.40 9.68
CA ALA A 61 -18.03 -0.67 9.03
C ALA A 61 -17.78 -2.04 9.68
N VAL A 62 -16.53 -2.32 10.07
CA VAL A 62 -16.17 -3.50 10.86
C VAL A 62 -16.89 -3.49 12.21
N GLY A 63 -16.85 -2.37 12.92
CA GLY A 63 -17.52 -2.21 14.22
C GLY A 63 -19.02 -2.45 14.14
N SER A 64 -19.70 -1.89 13.15
CA SER A 64 -21.13 -2.13 12.92
C SER A 64 -21.43 -3.61 12.64
N TYR A 65 -20.63 -4.27 11.82
CA TYR A 65 -20.82 -5.69 11.52
C TYR A 65 -20.59 -6.59 12.74
N LEU A 66 -19.55 -6.31 13.54
CA LEU A 66 -19.30 -7.00 14.82
C LEU A 66 -20.47 -6.83 15.79
N GLN A 67 -21.04 -5.63 15.86
CA GLN A 67 -22.19 -5.33 16.70
C GLN A 67 -23.45 -6.08 16.24
N GLU A 68 -23.69 -6.18 14.94
CA GLU A 68 -24.81 -6.95 14.38
C GLU A 68 -24.69 -8.45 14.68
N LEU A 69 -23.47 -9.01 14.59
CA LEU A 69 -23.21 -10.40 14.94
C LEU A 69 -23.25 -10.65 16.46
N GLY A 70 -23.05 -9.62 17.28
CA GLY A 70 -22.83 -9.76 18.72
C GLY A 70 -21.52 -10.47 19.06
N LYS A 71 -20.55 -10.48 18.14
CA LYS A 71 -19.24 -11.15 18.28
C LYS A 71 -18.13 -10.14 18.15
N THR A 72 -17.05 -10.33 18.90
CA THR A 72 -15.87 -9.42 18.86
C THR A 72 -14.56 -10.15 18.60
N ASP A 73 -14.52 -11.49 18.73
CA ASP A 73 -13.37 -12.31 18.35
C ASP A 73 -13.65 -13.07 17.05
N LEU A 74 -12.70 -13.02 16.12
CA LEU A 74 -12.72 -13.78 14.86
C LEU A 74 -12.80 -15.30 15.10
N LYS A 75 -12.29 -15.79 16.23
CA LYS A 75 -12.35 -17.22 16.59
C LYS A 75 -13.76 -17.72 16.85
N ASP A 76 -14.66 -16.81 17.25
CA ASP A 76 -16.07 -17.13 17.52
C ASP A 76 -16.91 -17.07 16.24
N MET A 77 -16.31 -16.65 15.12
CA MET A 77 -16.97 -16.54 13.83
C MET A 77 -16.84 -17.81 13.02
N ASP A 78 -17.90 -18.15 12.28
CA ASP A 78 -17.80 -19.13 11.22
C ASP A 78 -17.08 -18.55 9.97
N GLU A 79 -16.80 -19.43 9.02
CA GLU A 79 -16.06 -19.09 7.81
C GLU A 79 -16.76 -18.02 6.94
N LEU A 80 -18.09 -18.00 6.94
CA LEU A 80 -18.87 -17.03 6.19
C LEU A 80 -18.85 -15.67 6.89
N GLU A 81 -19.10 -15.65 8.20
CA GLU A 81 -19.05 -14.45 9.05
C GLU A 81 -17.69 -13.75 8.95
N ALA A 82 -16.59 -14.51 9.06
CA ALA A 82 -15.24 -13.96 8.94
C ALA A 82 -14.99 -13.34 7.55
N ARG A 83 -15.48 -13.96 6.48
CA ARG A 83 -15.37 -13.39 5.12
C ARG A 83 -16.21 -12.13 4.96
N GLN A 84 -17.42 -12.12 5.51
CA GLN A 84 -18.30 -10.94 5.45
C GLN A 84 -17.72 -9.78 6.28
N LEU A 85 -17.05 -10.04 7.39
CA LEU A 85 -16.31 -9.04 8.15
C LEU A 85 -15.23 -8.36 7.30
N VAL A 86 -14.39 -9.15 6.61
CA VAL A 86 -13.33 -8.62 5.73
C VAL A 86 -13.93 -7.87 4.54
N LYS A 87 -15.04 -8.38 3.99
CA LYS A 87 -15.79 -7.68 2.93
C LYS A 87 -16.31 -6.32 3.44
N ALA A 88 -16.89 -6.27 4.64
CA ALA A 88 -17.39 -5.03 5.24
C ALA A 88 -16.27 -4.00 5.42
N ALA A 89 -15.09 -4.43 5.87
CA ALA A 89 -13.90 -3.57 5.95
C ALA A 89 -13.54 -2.98 4.58
N TRP A 90 -13.49 -3.82 3.54
CA TRP A 90 -13.10 -3.40 2.19
C TRP A 90 -14.13 -2.44 1.58
N GLU A 91 -15.42 -2.73 1.73
CA GLU A 91 -16.51 -1.87 1.27
C GLU A 91 -16.55 -0.54 2.04
N GLY A 92 -16.26 -0.57 3.35
CA GLY A 92 -16.12 0.61 4.19
C GLY A 92 -14.99 1.53 3.71
N CYS A 93 -13.79 0.99 3.52
CA CYS A 93 -12.67 1.73 2.93
C CYS A 93 -13.00 2.27 1.54
N GLY A 94 -13.66 1.48 0.69
CA GLY A 94 -14.08 1.90 -0.65
C GLY A 94 -15.10 3.05 -0.65
N ARG A 95 -15.98 3.11 0.36
CA ARG A 95 -16.89 4.26 0.59
C ARG A 95 -16.12 5.47 1.09
N GLY A 96 -15.28 5.30 2.11
CA GLY A 96 -14.46 6.37 2.69
C GLY A 96 -13.55 7.02 1.65
N MET A 97 -12.94 6.22 0.77
CA MET A 97 -12.13 6.72 -0.35
C MET A 97 -12.93 7.63 -1.29
N ARG A 98 -14.12 7.18 -1.72
CA ARG A 98 -14.98 7.97 -2.62
C ARG A 98 -15.38 9.31 -1.98
N ALA A 99 -15.68 9.30 -0.68
CA ALA A 99 -15.98 10.52 0.07
C ALA A 99 -14.74 11.43 0.15
N ALA A 100 -13.59 10.89 0.56
CA ALA A 100 -12.34 11.64 0.71
C ALA A 100 -11.87 12.28 -0.60
N LEU A 101 -12.07 11.60 -1.73
CA LEU A 101 -11.74 12.12 -3.06
C LEU A 101 -12.76 13.16 -3.57
N SER A 102 -14.03 13.09 -3.14
CA SER A 102 -15.04 14.09 -3.53
C SER A 102 -14.76 15.49 -2.97
N GLU A 103 -14.01 15.56 -1.88
CA GLU A 103 -13.58 16.81 -1.24
C GLU A 103 -12.18 17.26 -1.71
N ALA A 104 -11.57 16.54 -2.63
CA ALA A 104 -10.19 16.81 -3.04
C ALA A 104 -10.11 18.01 -4.01
N PRO A 105 -9.09 18.88 -3.87
CA PRO A 105 -9.00 20.14 -4.62
C PRO A 105 -8.33 20.03 -6.00
N PHE A 106 -8.23 18.82 -6.57
CA PHE A 106 -7.50 18.57 -7.83
C PHE A 106 -8.43 18.20 -9.00
#